data_AF-A0A943C4H6-F1
#
_entry.id   AF-A0A943C4H6-F1
#
_cell.length_a   1.000
_cell.length_b   1.000
_cell.length_c   1.000
_cell.angle_alpha   90.00
_cell.angle_beta   90.00
_cell.angle_gamma   90.00
#
_symmetry.space_group_name_H-M   'P 1'
#
loop_
_entity.id
_entity.type
_entity.pdbx_description
1 polymer ?
#
loop_
_entity_poly.entity_id
_entity_poly.type
_entity_poly.pdbx_seq_one_letter_code
_entity_poly.pdbx_strand_id
1 'polypeptide(L)'
;MKKIRRLLNKKDGTTLVETIVTMLLISIMFAMAATALSSAAKVFVREQRLQYAQSILDTTMTELRGIVENADGYIKIYDVERKKNQKITDKTGNNSGNILEFINGDGYAVLISADGCEKTQLFIGRQESGEADAVDEGQLLTRYYFYNNGTYQYTWNDEPAARAVATVFGKGFYMGNYLEVQWAFPDSVNAGDMTDQLTVTASLYRDRDRTDLIVTDSEVIQLRHSLMRKDTVTATVGTDAGE
;
A
#
# COMPACT_ATOMS: atom_id res chain seq x y z
N MET A 1 -20.12 69.59 18.64
CA MET A 1 -18.72 70.08 18.65
C MET A 1 -18.05 70.19 20.04
N LYS A 2 -18.73 70.65 21.11
CA LYS A 2 -18.11 70.79 22.45
C LYS A 2 -17.58 69.49 23.07
N LYS A 3 -18.19 68.33 22.77
CA LYS A 3 -17.75 67.01 23.27
C LYS A 3 -16.39 66.57 22.69
N ILE A 4 -16.14 66.88 21.41
CA ILE A 4 -14.90 66.53 20.69
C ILE A 4 -13.72 67.38 21.18
N ARG A 5 -13.92 68.69 21.40
CA ARG A 5 -12.90 69.56 22.00
C ARG A 5 -12.50 69.15 23.42
N ARG A 6 -13.43 68.58 24.21
CA ARG A 6 -13.14 68.08 25.56
C ARG A 6 -12.29 66.81 25.57
N LEU A 7 -12.42 65.97 24.55
CA LEU A 7 -11.60 64.76 24.37
C LEU A 7 -10.16 65.13 23.96
N LEU A 8 -9.99 66.12 23.09
CA LEU A 8 -8.66 66.59 22.64
C LEU A 8 -7.90 67.40 23.70
N ASN A 9 -8.59 68.02 24.67
CA ASN A 9 -7.98 68.78 25.77
C ASN A 9 -7.68 67.95 27.02
N LYS A 10 -8.00 66.66 27.04
CA LYS A 10 -7.45 65.75 28.04
C LYS A 10 -5.99 65.48 27.69
N LYS A 11 -5.06 65.87 28.56
CA LYS A 11 -3.64 65.49 28.48
C LYS A 11 -3.39 64.01 28.82
N ASP A 12 -4.38 63.15 28.54
CA ASP A 12 -4.33 61.69 28.76
C ASP A 12 -3.85 61.01 27.46
N GLY A 13 -2.71 61.44 26.92
CA GLY A 13 -2.11 60.89 25.69
C GLY A 13 -0.84 60.10 26.02
N THR A 14 -0.59 59.01 25.29
CA THR A 14 0.64 58.22 25.45
C THR A 14 1.85 59.01 24.98
N THR A 15 2.94 58.97 25.76
CA THR A 15 4.19 59.62 25.37
C THR A 15 4.85 58.86 24.22
N LEU A 16 5.65 59.55 23.39
CA LEU A 16 6.41 58.90 22.29
C LEU A 16 7.29 57.74 22.81
N VAL A 17 7.83 57.89 24.02
CA VAL A 17 8.63 56.86 24.67
C VAL A 17 7.76 55.65 25.03
N GLU A 18 6.56 55.86 25.56
CA GLU A 18 5.62 54.77 25.85
C GLU A 18 5.23 53.99 24.58
N THR A 19 5.00 54.68 23.45
CA THR A 19 4.65 53.99 22.19
C THR A 19 5.83 53.21 21.62
N ILE A 20 7.05 53.74 21.70
CA ILE A 20 8.27 53.02 21.27
C ILE A 20 8.52 51.79 22.15
N VAL A 21 8.41 51.93 23.48
CA VAL A 21 8.63 50.81 24.42
C VAL A 21 7.55 49.74 24.24
N THR A 22 6.29 50.13 24.09
CA THR A 22 5.20 49.17 23.87
C THR A 22 5.35 48.43 22.54
N MET A 23 5.70 49.13 21.44
CA MET A 23 5.99 48.46 20.16
C MET A 23 7.18 47.50 20.26
N LEU A 24 8.25 47.89 20.97
CA LEU A 24 9.40 47.02 21.18
C LEU A 24 9.01 45.76 21.95
N LEU A 25 8.26 45.88 23.05
CA LEU A 25 7.80 44.73 23.83
C LEU A 25 6.87 43.82 23.03
N ILE A 26 5.94 44.38 22.25
CA ILE A 26 5.05 43.60 21.36
C ILE A 26 5.88 42.82 20.33
N SER A 27 6.90 43.45 19.73
CA SER A 27 7.75 42.78 18.74
C SER A 27 8.51 41.59 19.32
N ILE A 28 9.05 41.73 20.54
CA ILE A 28 9.75 40.65 21.26
C ILE A 28 8.77 39.52 21.60
N MET A 29 7.57 39.85 22.10
CA MET A 29 6.53 38.87 22.39
C MET A 29 6.07 38.12 21.14
N PHE A 30 5.87 38.84 20.02
CA PHE A 30 5.46 38.23 18.75
C PHE A 30 6.56 37.31 18.19
N ALA A 31 7.83 37.71 18.32
CA ALA A 31 8.96 36.86 17.93
C ALA A 31 8.99 35.57 18.75
N MET A 32 8.81 35.64 20.08
CA MET A 32 8.73 34.45 20.94
C MET A 32 7.52 33.56 20.61
N ALA A 33 6.35 34.17 20.33
CA ALA A 33 5.17 33.41 19.92
C ALA A 33 5.37 32.70 18.58
N ALA A 34 6.01 33.37 17.61
CA ALA A 34 6.28 32.80 16.29
C ALA A 34 7.26 31.62 16.35
N THR A 35 8.31 31.69 17.18
CA THR A 35 9.26 30.58 17.34
C THR A 35 8.61 29.37 18.01
N ALA A 36 7.79 29.59 19.04
CA ALA A 36 7.02 28.53 19.70
C ALA A 36 6.03 27.86 18.72
N LEU A 37 5.27 28.66 17.96
CA LEU A 37 4.30 28.15 17.00
C LEU A 37 4.97 27.38 15.85
N SER A 38 6.12 27.86 15.35
CA SER A 38 6.88 27.17 14.30
C SER A 38 7.37 25.79 14.76
N SER A 39 7.85 25.69 15.99
CA SER A 39 8.25 24.40 16.58
C SER A 39 7.06 23.44 16.69
N ALA A 40 5.95 23.92 17.25
CA ALA A 40 4.72 23.14 17.39
C ALA A 40 4.16 22.68 16.03
N ALA A 41 4.17 23.55 15.02
CA ALA A 41 3.69 23.23 13.68
C ALA A 41 4.50 22.11 13.02
N LYS A 42 5.83 22.08 13.20
CA LYS A 42 6.68 21.00 12.68
C LYS A 42 6.36 19.66 13.33
N VAL A 43 6.19 19.64 14.65
CA VAL A 43 5.78 18.44 15.39
C VAL A 43 4.40 18.00 14.92
N PHE A 44 3.44 18.91 14.83
CA PHE A 44 2.09 18.62 14.38
C PHE A 44 2.06 18.00 12.98
N VAL A 45 2.77 18.56 12.01
CA VAL A 45 2.84 17.99 10.64
C VAL A 45 3.49 16.61 10.64
N ARG A 46 4.50 16.38 11.49
CA ARG A 46 5.12 15.07 11.62
C ARG A 46 4.14 14.03 12.18
N GLU A 47 3.44 14.36 13.25
CA GLU A 47 2.42 13.49 13.86
C GLU A 47 1.28 13.20 12.88
N GLN A 48 0.79 14.22 12.18
CA GLN A 48 -0.25 14.08 11.18
C GLN A 48 0.16 13.11 10.06
N ARG A 49 1.40 13.22 9.56
CA ARG A 49 1.94 12.31 8.54
C ARG A 49 2.03 10.87 9.04
N LEU A 50 2.45 10.67 10.29
CA LEU A 50 2.54 9.33 10.88
C LEU A 50 1.15 8.72 11.07
N GLN A 51 0.18 9.50 11.54
CA GLN A 51 -1.20 9.06 11.69
C GLN A 51 -1.84 8.68 10.35
N TYR A 52 -1.58 9.45 9.28
CA TYR A 52 -2.03 9.06 7.95
C TYR A 52 -1.36 7.77 7.46
N ALA A 53 -0.05 7.62 7.69
CA ALA A 53 0.66 6.40 7.30
C ALA A 53 0.12 5.16 8.03
N GLN A 54 -0.18 5.27 9.33
CA GLN A 54 -0.85 4.22 10.10
C GLN A 54 -2.24 3.91 9.54
N SER A 55 -3.04 4.94 9.26
CA SER A 55 -4.38 4.74 8.67
C SER A 55 -4.32 4.02 7.31
N ILE A 56 -3.29 4.28 6.48
CA ILE A 56 -3.07 3.55 5.23
C ILE A 56 -2.78 2.07 5.53
N LEU A 57 -1.91 1.75 6.49
CA LEU A 57 -1.62 0.37 6.87
C LEU A 57 -2.85 -0.35 7.44
N ASP A 58 -3.58 0.26 8.38
CA ASP A 58 -4.78 -0.34 8.98
C ASP A 58 -5.84 -0.70 7.93
N THR A 59 -6.04 0.22 6.97
CA THR A 59 -6.98 0.01 5.87
C THR A 59 -6.46 -1.06 4.92
N THR A 60 -5.17 -1.04 4.59
CA THR A 60 -4.51 -2.07 3.77
C THR A 60 -4.67 -3.46 4.40
N MET A 61 -4.40 -3.56 5.69
CA MET A 61 -4.50 -4.80 6.46
C MET A 61 -5.93 -5.35 6.48
N THR A 62 -6.91 -4.46 6.62
CA THR A 62 -8.34 -4.80 6.56
C THR A 62 -8.73 -5.33 5.18
N GLU A 63 -8.30 -4.69 4.10
CA GLU A 63 -8.54 -5.20 2.75
C GLU A 63 -7.81 -6.51 2.47
N LEU A 64 -6.55 -6.66 2.92
CA LEU A 64 -5.82 -7.91 2.79
C LEU A 64 -6.55 -9.07 3.48
N ARG A 65 -7.06 -8.85 4.70
CA ARG A 65 -7.93 -9.82 5.38
C ARG A 65 -9.17 -10.16 4.55
N GLY A 66 -9.87 -9.16 4.02
CA GLY A 66 -11.07 -9.37 3.20
C GLY A 66 -10.81 -10.11 1.88
N ILE A 67 -9.68 -9.85 1.22
CA ILE A 67 -9.30 -10.55 -0.01
C ILE A 67 -8.95 -12.01 0.29
N VAL A 68 -8.14 -12.26 1.32
CA VAL A 68 -7.70 -13.60 1.72
C VAL A 68 -8.85 -14.43 2.32
N GLU A 69 -9.91 -13.80 2.86
CA GLU A 69 -11.09 -14.51 3.37
C GLU A 69 -11.78 -15.36 2.29
N ASN A 70 -11.68 -14.96 1.02
CA ASN A 70 -12.23 -15.70 -0.11
C ASN A 70 -11.30 -16.80 -0.63
N ALA A 71 -10.17 -17.06 0.04
CA ALA A 71 -9.26 -18.12 -0.33
C ALA A 71 -9.89 -19.50 -0.11
N ASP A 72 -9.78 -20.32 -1.14
CA ASP A 72 -10.26 -21.68 -1.26
C ASP A 72 -9.20 -22.54 -1.97
N GLY A 73 -9.24 -23.85 -1.78
CA GLY A 73 -8.26 -24.77 -2.40
C GLY A 73 -6.85 -24.77 -1.78
N TYR A 74 -5.95 -23.87 -2.22
CA TYR A 74 -4.55 -23.85 -1.79
C TYR A 74 -4.01 -22.43 -1.62
N ILE A 75 -2.88 -22.33 -0.91
CA ILE A 75 -2.08 -21.11 -0.80
C ILE A 75 -0.64 -21.38 -1.22
N LYS A 76 -0.04 -20.41 -1.90
CA LYS A 76 1.34 -20.40 -2.32
C LYS A 76 1.92 -19.00 -2.15
N ILE A 77 3.18 -18.91 -1.72
CA ILE A 77 3.88 -17.63 -1.61
C ILE A 77 5.05 -17.64 -2.60
N TYR A 78 5.25 -16.55 -3.32
CA TYR A 78 6.46 -16.33 -4.11
C TYR A 78 7.33 -15.25 -3.47
N ASP A 79 8.63 -15.49 -3.50
CA ASP A 79 9.64 -14.46 -3.27
C ASP A 79 10.36 -14.18 -4.59
N VAL A 80 10.15 -13.00 -5.13
CA VAL A 80 10.73 -12.55 -6.39
C VAL A 80 11.27 -11.14 -6.23
N GLU A 81 12.06 -10.71 -7.23
CA GLU A 81 12.50 -9.32 -7.28
C GLU A 81 11.28 -8.39 -7.27
N ARG A 82 11.28 -7.44 -6.33
CA ARG A 82 10.22 -6.44 -6.10
C ARG A 82 10.23 -5.38 -7.20
N LYS A 83 9.87 -5.76 -8.42
CA LYS A 83 9.91 -4.93 -9.62
C LYS A 83 8.68 -5.16 -10.48
N LYS A 84 8.31 -4.14 -11.24
CA LYS A 84 7.16 -4.15 -12.15
C LYS A 84 7.16 -5.31 -13.17
N ASN A 85 8.32 -5.73 -13.65
CA ASN A 85 8.50 -6.78 -14.66
C ASN A 85 8.77 -8.18 -14.06
N GLN A 86 8.32 -8.42 -12.83
CA GLN A 86 8.48 -9.68 -12.12
C GLN A 86 7.92 -10.87 -12.91
N LYS A 87 8.74 -11.93 -13.02
CA LYS A 87 8.36 -13.21 -13.64
C LYS A 87 8.25 -14.30 -12.58
N ILE A 88 7.05 -14.87 -12.46
CA ILE A 88 6.78 -16.01 -11.57
C ILE A 88 6.58 -17.33 -12.34
N THR A 89 6.59 -17.28 -13.67
CA THR A 89 6.49 -18.47 -14.52
C THR A 89 7.56 -19.48 -14.14
N ASP A 90 7.16 -20.75 -14.04
CA ASP A 90 8.03 -21.88 -13.69
C ASP A 90 8.70 -21.78 -12.31
N LYS A 91 8.27 -20.85 -11.44
CA LYS A 91 8.77 -20.75 -10.07
C LYS A 91 7.98 -21.63 -9.09
N THR A 92 8.72 -22.19 -8.14
CA THR A 92 8.18 -22.89 -6.98
C THR A 92 7.78 -21.91 -5.88
N GLY A 93 7.01 -22.40 -4.91
CA GLY A 93 6.63 -21.64 -3.72
C GLY A 93 7.78 -21.52 -2.73
N ASN A 94 7.71 -20.49 -1.87
CA ASN A 94 8.63 -20.21 -0.78
C ASN A 94 7.87 -20.12 0.55
N ASN A 95 8.63 -20.18 1.65
CA ASN A 95 8.06 -20.03 3.00
C ASN A 95 7.55 -18.61 3.27
N SER A 96 8.21 -17.62 2.69
CA SER A 96 7.86 -16.21 2.79
C SER A 96 8.19 -15.49 1.48
N GLY A 97 7.61 -14.32 1.27
CA GLY A 97 7.80 -13.58 0.02
C GLY A 97 6.80 -12.45 -0.17
N ASN A 98 6.89 -11.79 -1.32
CA ASN A 98 6.16 -10.55 -1.65
C ASN A 98 4.84 -10.77 -2.41
N ILE A 99 4.59 -12.00 -2.89
CA ILE A 99 3.36 -12.33 -3.64
C ILE A 99 2.64 -13.49 -2.97
N LEU A 100 1.36 -13.31 -2.69
CA LEU A 100 0.46 -14.38 -2.27
C LEU A 100 -0.36 -14.87 -3.46
N GLU A 101 -0.40 -16.18 -3.65
CA GLU A 101 -1.25 -16.88 -4.61
C GLU A 101 -2.23 -17.78 -3.86
N PHE A 102 -3.49 -17.77 -4.27
CA PHE A 102 -4.49 -18.73 -3.82
C PHE A 102 -5.59 -18.91 -4.87
N ILE A 103 -6.44 -19.91 -4.71
CA ILE A 103 -7.65 -20.04 -5.54
C ILE A 103 -8.81 -19.37 -4.81
N ASN A 104 -9.61 -18.56 -5.48
CA ASN A 104 -10.80 -18.00 -4.82
C ASN A 104 -12.01 -18.95 -4.94
N GLY A 105 -13.08 -18.68 -4.20
CA GLY A 105 -14.32 -19.48 -4.26
C GLY A 105 -14.99 -19.56 -5.65
N ASP A 106 -14.61 -18.71 -6.60
CA ASP A 106 -15.07 -18.76 -8.00
C ASP A 106 -14.17 -19.63 -8.90
N GLY A 107 -13.10 -20.20 -8.36
CA GLY A 107 -12.16 -21.07 -9.08
C GLY A 107 -11.06 -20.34 -9.87
N TYR A 108 -10.86 -19.04 -9.65
CA TYR A 108 -9.74 -18.30 -10.26
C TYR A 108 -8.50 -18.37 -9.38
N ALA A 109 -7.32 -18.43 -10.01
CA ALA A 109 -6.08 -18.14 -9.30
C ALA A 109 -5.97 -16.63 -9.09
N VAL A 110 -5.74 -16.21 -7.86
CA VAL A 110 -5.63 -14.81 -7.44
C VAL A 110 -4.21 -14.57 -6.94
N LEU A 111 -3.57 -13.53 -7.46
CA LEU A 111 -2.28 -13.03 -6.98
C LEU A 111 -2.46 -11.68 -6.30
N ILE A 112 -1.93 -11.52 -5.09
CA ILE A 112 -1.86 -10.25 -4.37
C ILE A 112 -0.39 -9.82 -4.26
N SER A 113 -0.08 -8.57 -4.63
CA SER A 113 1.26 -8.00 -4.49
C SER A 113 1.23 -6.47 -4.42
N ALA A 114 2.33 -5.84 -4.01
CA ALA A 114 2.52 -4.38 -4.05
C ALA A 114 3.66 -3.93 -4.99
N ASP A 115 4.20 -4.84 -5.79
CA ASP A 115 5.41 -4.61 -6.61
C ASP A 115 5.10 -4.09 -8.02
N GLY A 116 3.84 -3.77 -8.29
CA GLY A 116 3.37 -3.28 -9.58
C GLY A 116 3.25 -4.38 -10.63
N CYS A 117 2.80 -3.98 -11.82
CA CYS A 117 2.75 -4.84 -13.00
C CYS A 117 2.86 -4.01 -14.27
N GLU A 118 3.47 -4.58 -15.31
CA GLU A 118 3.46 -3.99 -16.64
C GLU A 118 2.03 -3.96 -17.21
N LYS A 119 1.88 -3.28 -18.36
CA LYS A 119 0.62 -3.27 -19.08
C LYS A 119 0.24 -4.70 -19.42
N THR A 120 -0.98 -5.10 -19.10
CA THR A 120 -1.36 -6.52 -19.07
C THR A 120 -2.52 -6.76 -20.03
N GLN A 121 -2.34 -7.71 -20.95
CA GLN A 121 -3.41 -8.13 -21.85
C GLN A 121 -4.45 -8.95 -21.08
N LEU A 122 -5.73 -8.69 -21.34
CA LEU A 122 -6.83 -9.35 -20.65
C LEU A 122 -7.45 -10.42 -21.54
N PHE A 123 -7.57 -11.64 -21.03
CA PHE A 123 -8.11 -12.78 -21.77
C PHE A 123 -9.39 -13.33 -21.14
N ILE A 124 -10.32 -13.78 -21.99
CA ILE A 124 -11.45 -14.64 -21.62
C ILE A 124 -11.27 -15.97 -22.37
N GLY A 125 -10.91 -17.03 -21.65
CA GLY A 125 -10.43 -18.24 -22.30
C GLY A 125 -9.14 -17.96 -23.09
N ARG A 126 -9.18 -18.16 -24.41
CA ARG A 126 -8.06 -17.85 -25.33
C ARG A 126 -8.25 -16.55 -26.13
N GLN A 127 -9.37 -15.84 -25.92
CA GLN A 127 -9.67 -14.63 -26.68
C GLN A 127 -9.25 -13.39 -25.89
N GLU A 128 -8.51 -12.49 -26.53
CA GLU A 128 -8.22 -11.18 -25.99
C GLU A 128 -9.53 -10.38 -25.84
N SER A 129 -9.76 -9.88 -24.63
CA SER A 129 -10.95 -9.14 -24.24
C SER A 129 -10.67 -7.67 -23.96
N GLY A 130 -9.41 -7.27 -23.85
CA GLY A 130 -9.01 -5.89 -23.57
C GLY A 130 -7.62 -5.83 -22.93
N GLU A 131 -7.36 -4.72 -22.25
CA GLU A 131 -6.05 -4.43 -21.68
C GLU A 131 -6.19 -3.67 -20.37
N ALA A 132 -5.30 -3.94 -19.41
CA ALA A 132 -5.19 -3.21 -18.16
C ALA A 132 -3.93 -2.32 -18.17
N ASP A 133 -4.11 -1.10 -17.68
CA ASP A 133 -3.00 -0.17 -17.51
C ASP A 133 -1.98 -0.70 -16.51
N ALA A 134 -0.74 -0.27 -16.71
CA ALA A 134 0.37 -0.68 -15.87
C ALA A 134 0.27 -0.07 -14.46
N VAL A 135 0.47 -0.88 -13.42
CA VAL A 135 0.44 -0.44 -12.02
C VAL A 135 1.86 -0.15 -11.54
N ASP A 136 2.08 1.02 -10.92
CA ASP A 136 3.39 1.37 -10.35
C ASP A 136 3.69 0.57 -9.08
N GLU A 137 4.97 0.36 -8.80
CA GLU A 137 5.45 -0.20 -7.53
C GLU A 137 4.96 0.64 -6.34
N GLY A 138 4.70 -0.02 -5.22
CA GLY A 138 4.20 0.62 -4.00
C GLY A 138 2.68 0.69 -3.92
N GLN A 139 1.95 0.07 -4.86
CA GLN A 139 0.49 0.05 -4.90
C GLN A 139 -0.01 -1.39 -4.84
N LEU A 140 -0.97 -1.66 -3.96
CA LEU A 140 -1.60 -2.96 -3.78
C LEU A 140 -2.48 -3.29 -4.99
N LEU A 141 -2.23 -4.43 -5.60
CA LEU A 141 -3.00 -4.94 -6.73
C LEU A 141 -3.38 -6.41 -6.55
N THR A 142 -4.49 -6.79 -7.16
CA THR A 142 -4.91 -8.17 -7.34
C THR A 142 -4.94 -8.51 -8.84
N ARG A 143 -4.51 -9.73 -9.16
CA ARG A 143 -4.54 -10.25 -10.53
C ARG A 143 -5.26 -11.59 -10.53
N TYR A 144 -6.18 -11.76 -11.47
CA TYR A 144 -7.02 -12.94 -11.58
C TYR A 144 -6.63 -13.72 -12.83
N TYR A 145 -6.59 -15.04 -12.73
CA TYR A 145 -6.24 -15.94 -13.83
C TYR A 145 -7.20 -17.12 -13.89
N PHE A 146 -7.45 -17.62 -15.09
CA PHE A 146 -8.14 -18.90 -15.24
C PHE A 146 -7.23 -20.02 -14.76
N TYR A 147 -7.67 -20.72 -13.73
CA TYR A 147 -7.00 -21.89 -13.22
C TYR A 147 -7.58 -23.14 -13.87
N ASN A 148 -6.72 -23.95 -14.49
CA ASN A 148 -7.13 -25.18 -15.14
C ASN A 148 -6.05 -26.25 -14.95
N ASN A 149 -6.47 -27.47 -14.61
CA ASN A 149 -5.59 -28.65 -14.47
C ASN A 149 -4.34 -28.40 -13.60
N GLY A 150 -4.46 -27.64 -12.52
CA GLY A 150 -3.34 -27.41 -11.61
C GLY A 150 -2.47 -26.18 -11.91
N THR A 151 -2.71 -25.50 -13.03
CA THR A 151 -1.88 -24.39 -13.54
C THR A 151 -2.72 -23.23 -14.08
N TYR A 152 -2.07 -22.10 -14.31
CA TYR A 152 -2.64 -20.95 -15.03
C TYR A 152 -1.56 -20.27 -15.88
N GLN A 153 -2.00 -19.49 -16.86
CA GLN A 153 -1.10 -18.78 -17.76
C GLN A 153 -0.83 -17.38 -17.20
N TYR A 154 0.42 -17.14 -16.80
CA TYR A 154 0.86 -15.85 -16.26
C TYR A 154 1.29 -14.87 -17.35
N THR A 155 1.83 -15.43 -18.44
CA THR A 155 2.16 -14.71 -19.67
C THR A 155 1.52 -15.39 -20.86
N TRP A 156 1.27 -14.65 -21.93
CA TRP A 156 0.87 -15.17 -23.23
C TRP A 156 1.85 -14.66 -24.28
N ASN A 157 2.52 -15.56 -25.01
CA ASN A 157 3.61 -15.22 -25.94
C ASN A 157 4.67 -14.28 -25.30
N ASP A 158 5.07 -14.61 -24.07
CA ASP A 158 6.00 -13.83 -23.22
C ASP A 158 5.53 -12.44 -22.75
N GLU A 159 4.32 -12.01 -23.12
CA GLU A 159 3.71 -10.76 -22.63
C GLU A 159 2.83 -11.01 -21.39
N PRO A 160 2.73 -10.07 -20.44
CA PRO A 160 1.86 -10.21 -19.28
C PRO A 160 0.39 -10.43 -19.67
N ALA A 161 -0.21 -11.50 -19.17
CA ALA A 161 -1.59 -11.86 -19.48
C ALA A 161 -2.37 -12.18 -18.20
N ALA A 162 -3.61 -11.72 -18.10
CA ALA A 162 -4.48 -12.03 -16.96
C ALA A 162 -5.94 -12.10 -17.40
N ARG A 163 -6.82 -12.62 -16.55
CA ARG A 163 -8.28 -12.45 -16.72
C ARG A 163 -8.72 -11.03 -16.37
N ALA A 164 -8.15 -10.50 -15.29
CA ALA A 164 -8.39 -9.16 -14.78
C ALA A 164 -7.22 -8.70 -13.92
N VAL A 165 -6.97 -7.40 -13.92
CA VAL A 165 -6.05 -6.71 -13.01
C VAL A 165 -6.84 -5.62 -12.31
N ALA A 166 -6.76 -5.56 -10.97
CA ALA A 166 -7.45 -4.56 -10.18
C ALA A 166 -6.48 -3.92 -9.19
N THR A 167 -6.40 -2.58 -9.19
CA THR A 167 -5.79 -1.84 -8.09
C THR A 167 -6.77 -1.83 -6.93
N VAL A 168 -6.33 -2.26 -5.74
CA VAL A 168 -7.20 -2.30 -4.56
C VAL A 168 -7.56 -0.88 -4.11
N PHE A 169 -6.59 0.02 -4.17
CA PHE A 169 -6.79 1.45 -3.90
C PHE A 169 -6.29 2.30 -5.07
N GLY A 170 -6.91 3.46 -5.26
CA GLY A 170 -6.41 4.44 -6.23
C GLY A 170 -5.09 5.06 -5.78
N LYS A 171 -4.25 5.50 -6.72
CA LYS A 171 -2.92 6.10 -6.47
C LYS A 171 -2.91 7.21 -5.38
N GLY A 172 -3.99 7.98 -5.27
CA GLY A 172 -4.13 9.05 -4.27
C GLY A 172 -4.18 8.56 -2.82
N PHE A 173 -4.61 7.31 -2.59
CA PHE A 173 -4.70 6.70 -1.26
C PHE A 173 -3.34 6.64 -0.56
N TYR A 174 -2.28 6.30 -1.29
CA TYR A 174 -0.93 6.16 -0.73
C TYR A 174 -0.25 7.49 -0.40
N MET A 175 -0.83 8.62 -0.82
CA MET A 175 -0.31 9.97 -0.58
C MET A 175 1.16 10.17 -1.00
N GLY A 176 1.59 9.46 -2.05
CA GLY A 176 2.97 9.51 -2.56
C GLY A 176 3.96 8.61 -1.82
N ASN A 177 3.50 7.78 -0.88
CA ASN A 177 4.29 6.75 -0.23
C ASN A 177 4.19 5.42 -0.99
N TYR A 178 5.04 4.46 -0.64
CA TYR A 178 5.20 3.18 -1.32
C TYR A 178 4.92 2.03 -0.35
N LEU A 179 3.88 1.24 -0.64
CA LEU A 179 3.52 0.08 0.15
C LEU A 179 4.39 -1.13 -0.22
N GLU A 180 4.85 -1.85 0.79
CA GLU A 180 5.37 -3.20 0.69
C GLU A 180 4.45 -4.15 1.47
N VAL A 181 4.23 -5.33 0.92
CA VAL A 181 3.54 -6.43 1.60
C VAL A 181 4.43 -7.67 1.54
N GLN A 182 4.61 -8.30 2.68
CA GLN A 182 5.32 -9.56 2.83
C GLN A 182 4.42 -10.59 3.51
N TRP A 183 4.44 -11.80 3.00
CA TRP A 183 3.69 -12.94 3.49
C TRP A 183 4.65 -13.97 4.04
N ALA A 184 4.24 -14.71 5.06
CA ALA A 184 4.97 -15.85 5.58
C ALA A 184 4.01 -16.93 6.10
N PHE A 185 4.35 -18.19 5.83
CA PHE A 185 3.78 -19.31 6.54
C PHE A 185 4.36 -19.39 7.97
N PRO A 186 3.60 -19.93 8.93
CA PRO A 186 4.16 -20.30 10.22
C PRO A 186 5.33 -21.28 10.05
N ASP A 187 6.38 -21.16 10.88
CA ASP A 187 7.61 -21.98 10.77
C ASP A 187 7.36 -23.50 10.83
N SER A 188 6.23 -23.92 11.39
CA SER A 188 5.83 -25.33 11.48
C SER A 188 5.18 -25.90 10.22
N VAL A 189 4.85 -25.07 9.22
CA VAL A 189 4.07 -25.48 8.03
C VAL A 189 5.00 -25.72 6.86
N ASN A 190 5.11 -26.97 6.41
CA ASN A 190 5.92 -27.39 5.27
C ASN A 190 5.07 -27.52 4.00
N ALA A 191 5.72 -27.74 2.86
CA ALA A 191 5.04 -28.01 1.61
C ALA A 191 4.11 -29.22 1.72
N GLY A 192 2.85 -29.08 1.31
CA GLY A 192 1.81 -30.10 1.44
C GLY A 192 1.08 -30.11 2.77
N ASP A 193 1.56 -29.38 3.78
CA ASP A 193 0.85 -29.24 5.05
C ASP A 193 -0.37 -28.33 4.90
N MET A 194 -1.37 -28.58 5.75
CA MET A 194 -2.56 -27.75 5.86
C MET A 194 -2.31 -26.64 6.88
N THR A 195 -2.78 -25.42 6.58
CA THR A 195 -2.71 -24.29 7.50
C THR A 195 -3.96 -23.44 7.40
N ASP A 196 -4.41 -22.90 8.52
CA ASP A 196 -5.45 -21.89 8.61
C ASP A 196 -4.87 -20.50 8.95
N GLN A 197 -3.55 -20.34 8.89
CA GLN A 197 -2.87 -19.11 9.32
C GLN A 197 -1.79 -18.65 8.35
N LEU A 198 -1.73 -17.34 8.16
CA LEU A 198 -0.64 -16.66 7.47
C LEU A 198 -0.22 -15.43 8.26
N THR A 199 1.08 -15.15 8.31
CA THR A 199 1.57 -13.86 8.76
C THR A 199 1.66 -12.93 7.56
N VAL A 200 1.15 -11.72 7.71
CA VAL A 200 1.36 -10.64 6.76
C VAL A 200 2.04 -9.48 7.48
N THR A 201 3.00 -8.87 6.79
CA THR A 201 3.71 -7.68 7.23
C THR A 201 3.56 -6.62 6.16
N ALA A 202 2.94 -5.50 6.50
CA ALA A 202 2.76 -4.36 5.61
C ALA A 202 3.66 -3.22 6.07
N SER A 203 4.44 -2.65 5.16
CA SER A 203 5.39 -1.57 5.45
C SER A 203 5.18 -0.42 4.48
N LEU A 204 5.22 0.82 4.98
CA LEU A 204 5.04 2.01 4.16
C LEU A 204 6.32 2.83 4.13
N TYR A 205 6.82 3.12 2.93
CA TYR A 205 8.07 3.83 2.67
C TYR A 205 7.84 5.18 2.04
N ARG A 206 8.74 6.14 2.30
CA ARG A 206 8.68 7.47 1.69
C ARG A 206 9.21 7.50 0.26
N ASP A 207 10.09 6.56 -0.07
CA ASP A 207 10.80 6.46 -1.33
C ASP A 207 10.51 5.12 -2.04
N ARG A 208 10.66 5.14 -3.36
CA ARG A 208 10.42 3.98 -4.22
C ARG A 208 11.37 2.81 -3.95
N ASP A 209 12.61 3.13 -3.60
CA ASP A 209 13.66 2.13 -3.35
C ASP A 209 13.53 1.46 -1.97
N ARG A 210 12.51 1.85 -1.19
CA ARG A 210 12.14 1.28 0.12
C ARG A 210 13.26 1.39 1.15
N THR A 211 13.90 2.56 1.22
CA THR A 211 15.03 2.83 2.12
C THR A 211 14.63 3.70 3.33
N ASP A 212 13.60 4.53 3.21
CA ASP A 212 13.07 5.43 4.25
C ASP A 212 11.72 4.89 4.76
N LEU A 213 11.78 3.98 5.73
CA LEU A 213 10.61 3.40 6.39
C LEU A 213 9.87 4.43 7.24
N ILE A 214 8.56 4.58 7.01
CA ILE A 214 7.69 5.45 7.80
C ILE A 214 7.05 4.68 8.95
N VAL A 215 6.42 3.55 8.63
CA VAL A 215 5.70 2.70 9.57
C VAL A 215 5.62 1.27 9.02
N THR A 216 5.58 0.30 9.92
CA THR A 216 5.40 -1.13 9.61
C THR A 216 4.40 -1.70 10.59
N ASP A 217 3.59 -2.65 10.12
CA ASP A 217 2.65 -3.40 10.93
C ASP A 217 2.62 -4.86 10.49
N SER A 218 2.38 -5.77 11.42
CA SER A 218 2.37 -7.20 11.16
C SER A 218 1.25 -7.88 11.92
N GLU A 219 0.50 -8.73 11.21
CA GLU A 219 -0.61 -9.47 11.78
C GLU A 219 -0.61 -10.93 11.33
N VAL A 220 -1.23 -11.79 12.15
CA VAL A 220 -1.59 -13.16 11.75
C VAL A 220 -3.03 -13.14 11.25
N ILE A 221 -3.20 -13.42 9.96
CA ILE A 221 -4.51 -13.60 9.32
C ILE A 221 -4.94 -15.04 9.52
N GLN A 222 -6.15 -15.21 10.06
CA GLN A 222 -6.84 -16.49 10.14
C GLN A 222 -7.64 -16.69 8.84
N LEU A 223 -7.40 -17.81 8.16
CA LEU A 223 -8.09 -18.21 6.96
C LEU A 223 -9.46 -18.79 7.33
N ARG A 224 -10.45 -18.62 6.44
CA ARG A 224 -11.78 -19.19 6.63
C ARG A 224 -11.75 -20.73 6.70
N HIS A 225 -10.87 -21.33 5.91
CA HIS A 225 -10.67 -22.76 5.82
C HIS A 225 -9.19 -23.10 5.99
N SER A 226 -8.90 -24.30 6.47
CA SER A 226 -7.54 -24.82 6.41
C SER A 226 -7.22 -25.14 4.94
N LEU A 227 -6.15 -24.56 4.41
CA LEU A 227 -5.73 -24.67 3.02
C LEU A 227 -4.36 -25.32 2.93
N MET A 228 -4.13 -26.06 1.85
CA MET A 228 -2.85 -26.72 1.61
C MET A 228 -1.80 -25.70 1.17
N ARG A 229 -0.61 -25.72 1.80
CA ARG A 229 0.56 -25.04 1.28
C ARG A 229 1.06 -25.75 0.01
N LYS A 230 1.08 -25.02 -1.12
CA LYS A 230 1.51 -25.55 -2.42
C LYS A 230 2.80 -24.89 -2.87
N ASP A 231 3.84 -25.70 -3.10
CA ASP A 231 5.13 -25.21 -3.58
C ASP A 231 5.42 -25.60 -5.04
N THR A 232 4.59 -26.46 -5.65
CA THR A 232 4.74 -26.85 -7.06
C THR A 232 4.48 -25.71 -8.03
N VAL A 233 5.02 -25.80 -9.25
CA VAL A 233 4.80 -24.82 -10.31
C VAL A 233 3.31 -24.75 -10.68
N THR A 234 2.80 -23.53 -10.77
CA THR A 234 1.39 -23.23 -11.09
C THR A 234 1.28 -22.16 -12.18
N ALA A 235 2.13 -21.13 -12.13
CA ALA A 235 2.27 -20.14 -13.20
C ALA A 235 3.07 -20.69 -14.39
N THR A 236 2.49 -20.62 -15.60
CA THR A 236 3.07 -21.13 -16.85
C THR A 236 2.98 -20.11 -17.97
N VAL A 237 3.70 -20.35 -19.08
CA VAL A 237 3.59 -19.54 -20.30
C VAL A 237 2.46 -20.10 -21.17
N GLY A 238 1.48 -19.26 -21.50
CA GLY A 238 0.54 -19.50 -22.58
C GLY A 238 1.23 -19.30 -23.92
N THR A 239 1.10 -20.27 -24.80
CA THR A 239 1.54 -20.16 -26.20
C THR A 239 0.35 -20.40 -27.10
N ASP A 240 0.30 -19.68 -28.21
CA ASP A 240 -0.51 -20.06 -29.37
C ASP A 240 0.13 -21.31 -30.01
N ALA A 241 0.06 -22.45 -29.33
CA ALA A 241 0.29 -23.73 -29.98
C ALA A 241 -0.87 -23.94 -30.95
N GLY A 242 -0.63 -23.61 -32.22
CA GLY A 242 -1.45 -24.06 -33.34
C GLY A 242 -1.47 -25.58 -33.44
N GLU A 243 -2.60 -26.06 -33.97
CA GLU A 243 -3.06 -27.45 -34.19
C GLU A 243 -3.80 -28.13 -33.03
#